data_AF-A0A4P6RN03-F1
#
_entry.id   AF-A0A4P6RN03-F1
#
_cell.length_a   1.000
_cell.length_b   1.000
_cell.length_c   1.000
_cell.angle_alpha   90.00
_cell.angle_beta   90.00
_cell.angle_gamma   90.00
#
_symmetry.space_group_name_H-M   'P 1'
#
loop_
_entity.id
_entity.type
_entity.pdbx_description
1 polymer ?
#
loop_
_entity_poly.entity_id
_entity_poly.type
_entity_poly.pdbx_seq_one_letter_code
_entity_poly.pdbx_strand_id
1 'polypeptide(L)'
;MARIVVDVMPKPEILDPQGKAIANELPRIGLSGFTEVRQGRRFELTVEGEADEQVLAQAREAAEKLLSNPVIEDVVNVSVAPEED
;
A
#
# COMPACT_ATOMS: atom_id res chain seq x y z
N MET A 1 6.75 3.12 -20.91
CA MET A 1 7.14 3.18 -19.48
C MET A 1 6.05 2.48 -18.73
N ALA A 2 6.40 1.52 -17.89
CA ALA A 2 5.43 0.82 -17.06
C ALA A 2 5.48 1.35 -15.62
N ARG A 3 4.36 1.26 -14.91
CA ARG A 3 4.26 1.64 -13.50
C ARG A 3 3.95 0.41 -12.68
N ILE A 4 4.67 0.22 -11.57
CA ILE A 4 4.43 -0.83 -10.60
C ILE A 4 3.93 -0.20 -9.32
N VAL A 5 2.84 -0.74 -8.79
CA VAL A 5 2.27 -0.39 -7.51
C VAL A 5 2.75 -1.38 -6.46
N VAL A 6 3.26 -0.84 -5.35
CA VAL A 6 3.52 -1.58 -4.12
C VAL A 6 2.65 -0.98 -3.03
N ASP A 7 1.77 -1.80 -2.43
CA ASP A 7 0.97 -1.38 -1.28
C ASP A 7 1.48 -2.08 -0.02
N VAL A 8 1.71 -1.29 1.02
CA VAL A 8 2.12 -1.77 2.35
C VAL A 8 1.11 -1.35 3.40
N MET A 9 0.83 -2.24 4.34
CA MET A 9 -0.11 -2.01 5.44
C MET A 9 0.59 -2.29 6.77
N PRO A 10 0.29 -1.56 7.86
CA PRO A 10 0.75 -1.98 9.17
C PRO A 10 0.15 -3.34 9.51
N LYS A 11 0.94 -4.21 10.15
CA LYS A 11 0.51 -5.56 10.55
C LYS A 11 -0.76 -5.50 11.41
N PRO A 12 -1.63 -6.52 11.40
CA PRO A 12 -2.90 -6.51 12.13
C PRO A 12 -2.76 -6.21 13.62
N GLU A 13 -1.70 -6.71 14.26
CA GLU A 13 -1.38 -6.51 15.68
C GLU A 13 -0.84 -5.11 16.02
N ILE A 14 -0.47 -4.34 15.00
CA ILE A 14 0.06 -2.98 15.18
C ILE A 14 -1.11 -1.99 15.18
N LEU A 15 -1.14 -1.18 16.24
CA LEU A 15 -2.05 -0.06 16.35
C LEU A 15 -1.79 0.95 15.23
N ASP A 16 -2.85 1.36 14.55
CA ASP A 16 -2.85 2.43 13.56
C ASP A 16 -3.61 3.66 14.12
N PRO A 17 -2.89 4.66 14.69
CA PRO A 17 -3.52 5.86 15.21
C PRO A 17 -4.20 6.71 14.14
N GLN A 18 -3.70 6.68 12.89
CA GLN A 18 -4.21 7.50 11.80
C GLN A 18 -5.53 6.93 11.28
N GLY A 19 -5.59 5.62 11.02
CA GLY A 19 -6.82 4.92 10.69
C GLY A 19 -7.89 5.10 11.77
N LYS A 20 -7.52 4.98 13.06
CA LYS A 20 -8.43 5.24 14.18
C LYS A 20 -8.98 6.67 14.18
N ALA A 21 -8.14 7.66 13.90
CA ALA A 21 -8.59 9.05 13.83
C ALA A 21 -9.61 9.27 12.70
N ILE A 22 -9.35 8.67 11.52
CA ILE A 22 -10.27 8.74 10.38
C ILE A 22 -11.60 8.08 10.73
N ALA A 23 -11.59 6.86 11.28
CA ALA A 23 -12.80 6.14 11.66
C ALA A 23 -13.69 6.94 12.63
N ASN A 24 -13.08 7.71 13.55
CA ASN A 24 -13.80 8.58 14.48
C ASN A 24 -14.43 9.82 13.81
N GLU A 25 -13.89 10.27 12.68
CA GLU A 25 -14.37 11.48 11.98
C GLU A 25 -15.46 11.16 10.94
N LEU A 26 -15.48 9.94 10.38
CA LEU A 26 -16.48 9.52 9.38
C LEU A 26 -17.94 9.82 9.80
N PRO A 27 -18.38 9.54 11.04
CA PRO A 27 -19.76 9.86 11.46
C PRO A 27 -20.06 11.36 11.47
N ARG A 28 -19.06 12.21 11.73
CA ARG A 28 -19.24 13.67 11.80
C ARG A 28 -19.52 14.28 10.43
N ILE A 29 -19.09 13.62 9.36
CA ILE A 29 -19.41 13.98 7.98
C ILE A 29 -20.59 13.18 7.41
N GLY A 30 -21.35 12.48 8.27
CA GLY A 30 -22.57 11.75 7.88
C GLY A 30 -22.34 10.36 7.28
N LEU A 31 -21.11 9.82 7.35
CA LEU A 31 -20.79 8.48 6.87
C LEU A 31 -20.85 7.47 8.03
N SER A 32 -21.87 6.63 8.02
CA SER A 32 -22.08 5.57 9.03
C SER A 32 -21.94 4.17 8.42
N GLY A 33 -21.56 3.18 9.23
CA GLY A 33 -21.48 1.77 8.82
C GLY A 33 -20.04 1.23 8.69
N PHE A 34 -19.04 2.10 8.71
CA PHE A 34 -17.63 1.73 8.77
C PHE A 34 -17.21 1.55 10.23
N THR A 35 -16.78 0.34 10.60
CA THR A 35 -16.40 0.00 11.98
C THR A 35 -14.91 0.14 12.26
N GLU A 36 -14.08 0.16 11.23
CA GLU A 36 -12.64 0.27 11.31
C GLU A 36 -12.11 0.92 10.03
N VAL A 37 -11.02 1.68 10.17
CA VAL A 37 -10.21 2.16 9.05
C VAL A 37 -8.76 1.80 9.37
N ARG A 38 -8.07 1.21 8.39
CA ARG A 38 -6.62 1.05 8.41
C ARG A 38 -6.00 1.83 7.28
N GLN A 39 -4.92 2.53 7.58
CA GLN A 39 -4.16 3.31 6.63
C GLN A 39 -2.82 2.62 6.36
N GLY A 40 -2.50 2.46 5.08
CA GLY A 40 -1.21 2.00 4.59
C GLY A 40 -0.48 3.07 3.79
N ARG A 41 0.50 2.60 3.01
CA ARG A 41 1.25 3.42 2.05
C ARG A 41 1.23 2.73 0.70
N ARG A 42 0.99 3.51 -0.35
CA ARG A 42 1.19 3.10 -1.74
C ARG A 42 2.46 3.74 -2.26
N PHE A 43 3.30 2.93 -2.91
CA PHE A 43 4.45 3.38 -3.67
C PHE A 43 4.20 3.11 -5.15
N GLU A 44 4.51 4.09 -6.00
CA GLU A 44 4.44 3.97 -7.45
C GLU A 44 5.87 4.02 -8.02
N LEU A 45 6.32 2.90 -8.56
CA LEU A 45 7.64 2.74 -9.16
C LEU A 45 7.49 2.85 -10.67
N THR A 46 8.21 3.77 -11.30
CA THR A 46 8.22 3.91 -12.76
C THR A 46 9.46 3.21 -13.32
N VAL A 47 9.26 2.41 -14.37
CA VAL A 47 10.35 1.73 -15.08
C VAL A 47 10.32 2.05 -16.56
N GLU A 48 11.51 2.13 -17.15
CA GLU A 48 11.65 2.18 -18.60
C GLU A 48 11.33 0.79 -19.19
N GLY A 49 10.61 0.76 -20.31
CA GLY A 49 10.17 -0.50 -20.92
C GLY A 49 8.98 -1.15 -20.23
N GLU A 50 8.92 -2.48 -20.33
CA GLU A 50 7.85 -3.33 -19.79
C GLU A 50 8.16 -3.76 -18.34
N ALA A 51 7.12 -3.90 -17.53
CA ALA A 51 7.24 -4.46 -16.17
C ALA A 51 7.09 -5.98 -16.23
N ASP A 52 8.12 -6.66 -16.72
CA ASP A 52 8.17 -8.12 -16.78
C ASP A 52 8.37 -8.77 -15.39
N GLU A 53 8.41 -10.10 -15.35
CA GLU A 53 8.56 -10.85 -14.11
C GLU A 53 9.87 -10.55 -13.38
N GLN A 54 10.96 -10.21 -14.10
CA GLN A 54 12.23 -9.86 -13.48
C GLN A 54 12.14 -8.51 -12.78
N VAL A 55 11.52 -7.52 -13.43
CA VAL A 55 11.29 -6.20 -12.83
C VAL A 55 10.35 -6.30 -11.64
N LEU A 56 9.30 -7.13 -11.73
CA LEU A 56 8.39 -7.38 -10.60
C LEU A 56 9.11 -8.06 -9.43
N ALA A 57 10.03 -9.00 -9.68
CA ALA A 57 10.85 -9.60 -8.63
C ALA A 57 11.75 -8.55 -7.93
N GLN A 58 12.35 -7.63 -8.69
CA GLN A 58 13.12 -6.51 -8.12
C GLN A 58 12.24 -5.57 -7.30
N ALA A 59 11.01 -5.29 -7.75
CA ALA A 59 10.07 -4.47 -6.99
C ALA A 59 9.68 -5.13 -5.67
N ARG A 60 9.48 -6.46 -5.64
CA ARG A 60 9.25 -7.23 -4.40
C ARG A 60 10.44 -7.14 -3.46
N GLU A 61 11.66 -7.31 -3.97
CA GLU A 61 12.88 -7.18 -3.18
C GLU A 61 13.03 -5.77 -2.59
N ALA A 62 12.75 -4.72 -3.38
CA ALA A 62 12.75 -3.35 -2.90
C ALA A 62 11.69 -3.13 -1.81
N ALA A 63 10.50 -3.73 -1.97
CA ALA A 63 9.42 -3.64 -1.01
C ALA A 63 9.81 -4.21 0.37
N GLU A 64 10.46 -5.37 0.38
CA GLU A 64 10.93 -6.03 1.60
C GLU A 64 12.12 -5.30 2.24
N LYS A 65 13.06 -4.79 1.44
CA LYS A 65 14.30 -4.20 1.97
C LYS A 65 14.17 -2.73 2.37
N LEU A 66 13.27 -1.98 1.74
CA LEU A 66 13.25 -0.52 1.84
C LEU A 66 11.85 0.08 2.02
N LEU A 67 10.85 -0.39 1.28
CA LEU A 67 9.55 0.29 1.24
C LEU A 67 8.66 -0.05 2.44
N SER A 68 8.92 -1.19 3.10
CA SER A 68 8.25 -1.61 4.33
C SER A 68 9.22 -1.68 5.50
N ASN A 69 8.71 -1.44 6.71
CA ASN A 69 9.38 -1.86 7.93
C ASN A 69 8.87 -3.26 8.33
N PRO A 70 9.66 -4.33 8.17
CA PRO A 70 9.18 -5.71 8.35
C PRO A 70 8.76 -6.05 9.78
N VAL A 71 9.15 -5.22 10.77
CA VAL A 71 8.73 -5.41 12.16
C VAL A 71 7.27 -5.00 12.37
N ILE A 72 6.78 -4.00 11.63
CA ILE A 72 5.48 -3.37 11.90
C ILE A 72 4.54 -3.30 10.68
N GLU A 73 5.03 -3.63 9.48
CA GLU A 73 4.27 -3.58 8.23
C GLU A 73 4.40 -4.88 7.44
N ASP A 74 3.43 -5.12 6.57
CA ASP A 74 3.41 -6.15 5.55
C ASP A 74 3.30 -5.53 4.16
N VAL A 75 4.00 -6.11 3.19
CA VAL A 75 3.75 -5.87 1.78
C VAL A 75 2.54 -6.68 1.38
N VAL A 76 1.44 -6.03 1.01
CA VAL A 76 0.16 -6.70 0.71
C VAL A 76 -0.13 -6.78 -0.79
N ASN A 77 0.54 -5.96 -1.59
CA ASN A 77 0.40 -5.96 -3.05
C ASN A 77 1.70 -5.55 -3.73
N VAL A 78 2.03 -6.23 -4.83
CA VAL A 78 3.02 -5.80 -5.83
C VAL A 78 2.46 -6.18 -7.20
N SER A 79 2.13 -5.18 -8.01
CA SER A 79 1.40 -5.37 -9.27
C SER A 79 1.75 -4.29 -10.29
N VAL A 80 1.65 -4.61 -11.57
CA VAL A 80 1.72 -3.60 -12.64
C VAL A 80 0.43 -2.78 -12.59
N ALA A 81 0.55 -1.45 -12.59
CA ALA A 81 -0.60 -0.57 -12.68
C ALA A 81 -1.32 -0.78 -14.03
N PRO A 82 -2.66 -0.70 -14.07
CA PRO A 82 -3.36 -0.67 -15.35
C PRO A 82 -2.86 0.52 -16.19
N GLU A 83 -2.80 0.34 -17.50
CA GLU A 83 -2.57 1.45 -18.41
C GLU A 83 -3.68 2.48 -18.21
N GLU A 84 -3.31 3.75 -18.03
CA GLU A 84 -4.26 4.85 -17.98
C GLU A 84 -4.63 5.18 -19.43
N ASP A 85 -5.92 5.04 -19.78
CA ASP A 85 -6.49 5.47 -21.07
C ASP A 85 -6.38 6.99 -21.27
#